data_AF-A0A9E2XTA8-F1
#
_entry.id   AF-A0A9E2XTA8-F1
#
_cell.length_a   1.000
_cell.length_b   1.000
_cell.length_c   1.000
_cell.angle_alpha   90.00
_cell.angle_beta   90.00
_cell.angle_gamma   90.00
#
_symmetry.space_group_name_H-M   'P 1'
#
loop_
_entity.id
_entity.type
_entity.pdbx_description
1 polymer ?
#
loop_
_entity_poly.entity_id
_entity_poly.type
_entity_poly.pdbx_seq_one_letter_code
_entity_poly.pdbx_strand_id
1 'polypeptide(L)'
;VRGTQLVYLEDMSGDDGDEDYLDRHVANEEANPLAMLQDHRMREALVEAIKQLPEREQFVMGMYYEHDMNLKEIAAVLKVTESRVCQLHSQAIARLRVKLRDW
;
A
#
# COMPACT_ATOMS: atom_id res chain seq x y z
N VAL A 1 -27.09 -17.51 17.19
CA VAL A 1 -26.12 -18.61 16.93
C VAL A 1 -26.28 -18.98 15.46
N ARG A 2 -25.39 -18.51 14.58
CA ARG A 2 -25.43 -18.87 13.15
C ARG A 2 -24.67 -20.18 12.99
N GLY A 3 -25.39 -21.24 12.65
CA GLY A 3 -24.81 -22.58 12.48
C GLY A 3 -24.02 -22.66 11.18
N THR A 4 -22.79 -23.14 11.28
CA THR A 4 -21.98 -23.54 10.12
C THR A 4 -22.46 -24.93 9.68
N GLN A 5 -22.89 -25.06 8.44
CA GLN A 5 -23.30 -26.33 7.85
C GLN A 5 -22.10 -26.99 7.20
N LEU A 6 -21.77 -28.21 7.65
CA LEU A 6 -20.72 -29.04 7.08
C LEU A 6 -21.25 -29.69 5.79
N VAL A 7 -20.62 -29.39 4.66
CA VAL A 7 -20.87 -30.05 3.37
C VAL A 7 -19.75 -31.06 3.13
N TYR A 8 -20.13 -32.27 2.73
CA TYR A 8 -19.19 -33.35 2.45
C TYR A 8 -18.58 -33.19 1.05
N LEU A 9 -17.28 -33.46 0.94
CA LEU A 9 -16.49 -33.29 -0.29
C LEU A 9 -16.99 -34.15 -1.46
N GLU A 10 -17.77 -35.19 -1.18
CA GLU A 10 -18.31 -36.13 -2.17
C GLU A 10 -19.60 -35.63 -2.87
N ASP A 11 -20.20 -34.53 -2.39
CA ASP A 11 -21.40 -33.92 -3.00
C ASP A 11 -21.06 -32.88 -4.09
N MET A 12 -19.76 -32.64 -4.33
CA MET A 12 -19.26 -31.66 -5.31
C MET A 12 -19.04 -32.24 -6.71
N SER A 13 -19.29 -33.53 -6.93
CA SER A 13 -19.18 -34.19 -8.23
C SER A 13 -20.56 -34.51 -8.83
N GLY A 14 -21.44 -33.51 -8.85
CA GLY A 14 -22.69 -33.51 -9.60
C GLY A 14 -22.50 -32.77 -10.92
N ASP A 15 -22.42 -33.53 -12.01
CA ASP A 15 -22.49 -33.07 -13.39
C ASP A 15 -23.90 -32.50 -13.66
N ASP A 16 -24.04 -31.18 -13.63
CA ASP A 16 -24.84 -30.38 -14.58
C ASP A 16 -25.03 -28.93 -14.06
N GLY A 17 -24.42 -27.97 -14.77
CA GLY A 17 -25.14 -26.76 -15.17
C GLY A 17 -25.31 -25.58 -14.21
N ASP A 18 -24.77 -25.57 -12.99
CA ASP A 18 -24.84 -24.37 -12.14
C ASP A 18 -23.47 -23.67 -12.05
N GLU A 19 -23.44 -22.44 -12.56
CA GLU A 19 -22.41 -21.44 -12.31
C GLU A 19 -22.08 -21.37 -10.81
N ASP A 20 -21.01 -22.07 -10.48
CA ASP A 20 -19.98 -21.68 -9.54
C ASP A 20 -20.51 -21.14 -8.18
N TYR A 21 -20.96 -22.08 -7.34
CA TYR A 21 -21.17 -21.85 -5.91
C TYR A 21 -19.91 -21.31 -5.21
N LEU A 22 -18.72 -21.57 -5.77
CA LEU A 22 -17.46 -21.01 -5.29
C LEU A 22 -17.28 -19.55 -5.75
N ASP A 23 -17.73 -19.16 -6.95
CA ASP A 23 -17.71 -17.75 -7.44
C ASP A 23 -18.49 -16.83 -6.52
N ARG A 24 -19.67 -17.30 -6.07
CA ARG A 24 -20.54 -16.51 -5.18
C ARG A 24 -19.95 -16.32 -3.78
N HIS A 25 -18.93 -17.12 -3.44
CA HIS A 25 -18.16 -17.04 -2.20
C HIS A 25 -16.68 -16.75 -2.45
N VAL A 26 -16.31 -16.22 -3.62
CA VAL A 26 -15.02 -15.55 -3.80
C VAL A 26 -15.03 -14.42 -2.79
N ALA A 27 -14.40 -14.72 -1.65
CA ALA A 27 -14.28 -13.81 -0.54
C ALA A 27 -13.78 -12.51 -1.12
N ASN A 28 -14.51 -11.42 -0.84
CA ASN A 28 -14.10 -10.06 -1.14
C ASN A 28 -12.58 -10.00 -0.94
N GLU A 29 -11.77 -9.72 -1.97
CA GLU A 29 -10.30 -9.81 -1.86
C GLU A 29 -9.79 -8.96 -0.69
N GLU A 30 -10.53 -7.90 -0.34
CA GLU A 30 -10.36 -7.03 0.82
C GLU A 30 -10.53 -7.73 2.19
N ALA A 31 -11.29 -8.82 2.26
CA ALA A 31 -11.57 -9.61 3.47
C ALA A 31 -10.64 -10.83 3.63
N ASN A 32 -9.71 -11.05 2.70
CA ASN A 32 -8.72 -12.12 2.81
C ASN A 32 -7.72 -11.75 3.94
N PRO A 33 -7.68 -12.50 5.06
CA PRO A 33 -6.83 -12.17 6.20
C PRO A 33 -5.33 -12.17 5.87
N LEU A 34 -4.91 -12.97 4.88
CA LEU A 34 -3.54 -12.96 4.39
C LEU A 34 -3.22 -11.65 3.64
N ALA A 35 -4.14 -11.19 2.79
CA ALA A 35 -4.00 -9.93 2.05
C ALA A 35 -3.99 -8.72 3.02
N MET A 36 -4.88 -8.72 4.02
CA MET A 36 -4.90 -7.71 5.07
C MET A 36 -3.59 -7.68 5.88
N LEU A 37 -3.03 -8.84 6.23
CA LEU A 37 -1.75 -8.93 6.95
C LEU A 37 -0.58 -8.44 6.07
N GLN A 38 -0.60 -8.76 4.77
CA GLN A 38 0.43 -8.32 3.84
C GLN A 38 0.38 -6.79 3.65
N ASP A 39 -0.79 -6.20 3.47
CA ASP A 39 -0.96 -4.75 3.38
C ASP A 39 -0.47 -4.04 4.65
N HIS A 40 -0.83 -4.58 5.83
CA HIS A 40 -0.37 -4.05 7.11
C HIS A 40 1.16 -4.04 7.20
N ARG A 41 1.81 -5.17 6.88
CA ARG A 41 3.28 -5.25 6.92
C ARG A 41 3.96 -4.35 5.88
N MET A 42 3.38 -4.23 4.68
CA MET A 42 3.87 -3.31 3.65
C MET A 42 3.79 -1.86 4.14
N ARG A 43 2.69 -1.48 4.80
CA ARG A 43 2.53 -0.16 5.40
C ARG A 43 3.56 0.09 6.49
N GLU A 44 3.81 -0.87 7.38
CA GLU A 44 4.85 -0.75 8.42
C GLU A 44 6.23 -0.57 7.79
N ALA A 45 6.55 -1.37 6.76
CA ALA A 45 7.80 -1.26 6.03
C ALA A 45 7.97 0.10 5.34
N LEU A 46 6.90 0.65 4.75
CA LEU A 46 6.90 1.98 4.15
C LEU A 46 7.16 3.06 5.22
N VAL A 47 6.50 2.97 6.37
CA VAL A 47 6.72 3.92 7.48
C VAL A 47 8.18 3.90 7.94
N GLU A 48 8.75 2.72 8.14
CA GLU A 48 10.16 2.59 8.52
C GLU A 48 11.12 3.07 7.42
N ALA A 49 10.78 2.83 6.15
CA ALA A 49 11.56 3.34 5.03
C ALA A 49 11.54 4.88 4.97
N ILE A 50 10.39 5.51 5.22
CA ILE A 50 10.26 6.98 5.29
C ILE A 50 11.09 7.54 6.44
N LYS A 51 11.04 6.94 7.64
CA LYS A 51 11.85 7.37 8.80
C LYS A 51 13.36 7.29 8.55
N GLN A 52 13.81 6.42 7.65
CA GLN A 52 15.22 6.27 7.28
C GLN A 52 15.68 7.22 6.17
N LEU A 53 14.77 7.98 5.55
CA LEU A 53 15.16 8.98 4.56
C LEU A 53 16.00 10.08 5.23
N PRO A 54 16.90 10.75 4.49
CA PRO A 54 17.53 11.97 4.96
C PRO A 54 16.48 12.99 5.40
N GLU A 55 16.75 13.72 6.49
CA GLU A 55 15.82 14.67 7.12
C GLU A 55 15.21 15.67 6.11
N ARG A 56 16.02 16.18 5.16
CA ARG A 56 15.55 17.10 4.12
C ARG A 56 14.58 16.44 3.14
N GLU A 57 14.77 15.16 2.83
CA GLU A 57 13.87 14.38 1.97
C GLU A 57 12.55 14.11 2.72
N GLN A 58 12.60 13.77 4.02
CA GLN A 58 11.41 13.61 4.87
C GLN A 58 10.57 14.89 4.91
N PHE A 59 11.21 16.05 5.14
CA PHE A 59 10.50 17.33 5.17
C PHE A 59 9.83 17.67 3.84
N VAL A 60 10.51 17.41 2.71
CA VAL A 60 9.90 17.62 1.38
C VAL A 60 8.69 16.71 1.19
N MET A 61 8.78 15.45 1.60
CA MET A 61 7.67 14.50 1.51
C MET A 61 6.49 14.92 2.40
N GLY A 62 6.74 15.31 3.66
CA GLY A 62 5.71 15.77 4.58
C GLY A 62 5.01 17.04 4.08
N MET A 63 5.76 18.04 3.63
CA MET A 63 5.15 19.25 3.05
C MET A 63 4.31 18.95 1.79
N TYR A 64 4.76 18.03 0.95
CA TYR A 64 4.08 17.71 -0.30
C TYR A 64 2.81 16.87 -0.08
N TYR A 65 2.86 15.86 0.80
CA TYR A 65 1.78 14.88 0.97
C TYR A 65 0.90 15.10 2.22
N GLU A 66 1.42 15.73 3.28
CA GLU A 66 0.64 16.02 4.50
C GLU A 66 0.11 17.46 4.53
N HIS A 67 0.83 18.39 3.90
CA HIS A 67 0.46 19.81 3.88
C HIS A 67 -0.03 20.31 2.53
N ASP A 68 -0.18 19.42 1.53
CA ASP A 68 -0.64 19.73 0.17
C ASP A 68 0.09 20.92 -0.49
N MET A 69 1.35 21.16 -0.12
CA MET A 69 2.13 22.27 -0.64
C MET A 69 2.68 21.95 -2.04
N ASN A 70 2.68 22.94 -2.92
CA ASN A 70 3.33 22.80 -4.22
C ASN A 70 4.85 23.00 -4.13
N LEU A 71 5.59 22.59 -5.17
CA LEU A 71 7.06 22.65 -5.19
C LEU A 71 7.62 24.07 -5.01
N LYS A 72 6.89 25.09 -5.46
CA LYS A 72 7.28 26.51 -5.33
C LYS A 72 7.17 27.00 -3.89
N GLU A 73 6.10 26.64 -3.20
CA GLU A 73 5.90 26.94 -1.77
C GLU A 73 6.95 26.23 -0.92
N ILE A 74 7.20 24.95 -1.19
CA ILE A 74 8.24 24.17 -0.51
C ILE A 74 9.63 24.79 -0.74
N ALA A 75 9.93 25.22 -1.97
CA ALA A 75 11.18 25.88 -2.30
C ALA A 75 11.36 27.19 -1.51
N ALA A 76 10.29 27.96 -1.35
CA ALA A 76 10.29 29.18 -0.53
C ALA A 76 10.53 28.89 0.96
N VAL A 77 9.87 27.88 1.52
CA VAL A 77 10.06 27.48 2.94
C VAL A 77 11.48 26.98 3.19
N LEU A 78 12.02 26.14 2.31
CA LEU A 78 13.37 25.59 2.43
C LEU A 78 14.48 26.55 1.98
N LYS A 79 14.13 27.73 1.43
CA LYS A 79 15.05 28.73 0.86
C LYS A 79 15.99 28.14 -0.20
N VAL A 80 15.43 27.32 -1.10
CA VAL A 80 16.14 26.69 -2.23
C VAL A 80 15.38 26.92 -3.53
N THR A 81 15.89 26.40 -4.66
CA THR A 81 15.19 26.45 -5.95
C THR A 81 14.17 25.31 -6.08
N GLU A 82 13.14 25.49 -6.93
CA GLU A 82 12.16 24.44 -7.25
C GLU A 82 12.83 23.17 -7.80
N SER A 83 13.84 23.34 -8.66
CA SER A 83 14.63 22.22 -9.19
C SER A 83 15.28 21.40 -8.07
N ARG A 84 15.77 22.05 -7.01
CA ARG A 84 16.36 21.36 -5.87
C ARG A 84 15.31 20.56 -5.09
N VAL A 85 14.10 21.08 -4.94
CA VAL A 85 13.00 20.35 -4.29
C VAL A 85 12.59 19.13 -5.11
N CYS A 86 12.46 19.29 -6.44
CA CYS A 86 12.17 18.18 -7.36
C CYS A 86 13.23 17.06 -7.27
N GLN A 87 14.51 17.43 -7.17
CA GLN A 87 15.59 16.46 -6.96
C GLN A 87 15.47 15.72 -5.62
N LEU A 88 15.20 16.44 -4.52
CA LEU A 88 15.03 15.83 -3.20
C LEU A 88 13.84 14.87 -3.17
N HIS A 89 12.70 15.27 -3.76
CA HIS A 89 11.53 14.41 -3.92
C HIS A 89 11.86 13.17 -4.75
N SER A 90 12.50 13.33 -5.91
CA SER A 90 12.87 12.20 -6.77
C SER A 90 13.85 11.24 -6.08
N GLN A 91 14.80 11.76 -5.31
CA GLN A 91 15.73 10.97 -4.51
C GLN A 91 15.00 10.17 -3.41
N ALA A 92 14.06 10.81 -2.71
CA ALA A 92 13.23 10.16 -1.71
C ALA A 92 12.47 8.97 -2.32
N ILE A 93 11.78 9.19 -3.44
CA ILE A 93 11.03 8.14 -4.15
C ILE A 93 11.96 7.00 -4.60
N ALA A 94 13.13 7.32 -5.16
CA ALA A 94 14.10 6.29 -5.56
C ALA A 94 14.58 5.43 -4.38
N ARG A 95 14.85 6.04 -3.23
CA ARG A 95 15.25 5.31 -2.00
C ARG A 95 14.13 4.43 -1.47
N LEU A 96 12.91 4.95 -1.40
CA LEU A 96 11.74 4.19 -0.97
C LEU A 96 11.52 2.96 -1.86
N ARG A 97 11.61 3.12 -3.19
CA ARG A 97 11.49 2.01 -4.14
C ARG A 97 12.55 0.93 -3.93
N VAL A 98 13.80 1.31 -3.64
CA VAL A 98 14.86 0.33 -3.37
C VAL A 98 14.61 -0.40 -2.05
N LYS A 99 14.15 0.30 -1.01
CA LYS A 99 13.85 -0.28 0.30
C LYS A 99 12.64 -1.23 0.27
N LEU A 100 11.67 -0.96 -0.59
CA LEU A 100 10.43 -1.72 -0.69
C LEU A 100 10.42 -2.75 -1.82
N ARG A 101 11.53 -2.95 -2.54
CA ARG A 101 11.58 -3.85 -3.71
C ARG A 101 11.27 -5.30 -3.37
N ASP A 102 11.58 -5.73 -2.15
CA ASP A 102 11.48 -7.12 -1.72
C ASP A 102 10.17 -7.40 -0.94
N TRP A 103 9.23 -6.43 -0.96
CA TRP A 103 7.86 -6.55 -0.44
C TRP A 103 6.87 -6.76 -1.57
#